data_AF-A0A8C4XNX8-F1
#
_entry.id   AF-A0A8C4XNX8-F1
#
_cell.length_a   1.000
_cell.length_b   1.000
_cell.length_c   1.000
_cell.angle_alpha   90.00
_cell.angle_beta   90.00
_cell.angle_gamma   90.00
#
_symmetry.space_group_name_H-M   'P 1'
#
loop_
_entity.id
_entity.type
_entity.pdbx_description
1 polymer ?
#
loop_
_entity_poly.entity_id
_entity_poly.type
_entity_poly.pdbx_seq_one_letter_code
_entity_poly.pdbx_strand_id
1 'polypeptide(L)'
;MGGVAAICAYPALLDAECMPADTKQRARQILQHLQGGSPGSYNLEYVTDTVAKKVARYLEQRDNGIPSDPHCIVPCSGTASDVVSLVVDERAAQPTGVLVPVPGPPLHAAAAGLAGAVAVPYPLAEEQGWAVAGEALRQVLRQARVRCHPKPAEHGGHHPAGG
;
A
#
# COMPACT_ATOMS: atom_id res chain seq x y z
N MET A 1 -13.43 17.02 -7.07
CA MET A 1 -13.08 16.27 -5.84
C MET A 1 -12.54 17.12 -4.68
N GLY A 2 -12.18 18.41 -4.86
CA GLY A 2 -11.58 19.21 -3.77
C GLY A 2 -12.53 19.72 -2.67
N GLY A 3 -13.85 19.75 -2.90
CA GLY A 3 -14.80 20.39 -1.97
C GLY A 3 -14.87 19.73 -0.58
N VAL A 4 -14.85 18.40 -0.50
CA VAL A 4 -14.91 17.68 0.78
C VAL A 4 -13.65 17.96 1.62
N ALA A 5 -12.48 17.89 0.99
CA ALA A 5 -11.21 18.16 1.66
C ALA A 5 -11.13 19.61 2.14
N ALA A 6 -11.60 20.57 1.33
CA ALA A 6 -11.66 21.99 1.70
C ALA A 6 -12.56 22.20 2.93
N ILE A 7 -13.75 21.60 2.97
CA ILE A 7 -14.65 21.70 4.13
C ILE A 7 -14.04 21.02 5.36
N CYS A 8 -13.39 19.88 5.23
CA CYS A 8 -12.73 19.22 6.35
C CYS A 8 -11.56 20.05 6.92
N ALA A 9 -10.82 20.76 6.07
CA ALA A 9 -9.73 21.64 6.48
C ALA A 9 -10.23 22.98 7.07
N TYR A 10 -11.38 23.48 6.60
CA TYR A 10 -12.01 24.71 7.07
C TYR A 10 -13.53 24.53 7.25
N PRO A 11 -13.98 24.03 8.43
CA PRO A 11 -15.37 23.65 8.67
C PRO A 11 -16.42 24.75 8.51
N ALA A 12 -16.03 26.03 8.56
CA ALA A 12 -16.92 27.17 8.29
C ALA A 12 -17.55 27.12 6.87
N LEU A 13 -16.95 26.39 5.93
CA LEU A 13 -17.50 26.18 4.59
C LEU A 13 -18.76 25.30 4.58
N LEU A 14 -19.14 24.67 5.70
CA LEU A 14 -20.41 23.98 5.83
C LEU A 14 -21.61 24.91 5.65
N ASP A 15 -21.45 26.19 5.99
CA ASP A 15 -22.52 27.20 5.92
C ASP A 15 -22.48 27.98 4.59
N ALA A 16 -21.41 27.84 3.81
CA ALA A 16 -21.26 28.53 2.53
C ALA A 16 -22.23 28.00 1.46
N GLU A 17 -23.01 28.89 0.83
CA GLU A 17 -23.97 28.51 -0.23
C GLU A 17 -23.30 27.93 -1.48
N CYS A 18 -22.03 28.25 -1.72
CA CYS A 18 -21.27 27.77 -2.87
C CYS A 18 -20.87 26.29 -2.79
N MET A 19 -21.08 25.62 -1.65
CA MET A 19 -20.73 24.22 -1.46
C MET A 19 -21.94 23.30 -1.72
N PRO A 20 -21.81 22.31 -2.61
CA PRO A 20 -22.88 21.34 -2.86
C PRO A 20 -23.33 20.58 -1.61
N ALA A 21 -24.63 20.27 -1.53
CA ALA A 21 -25.23 19.62 -0.35
C ALA A 21 -24.63 18.24 -0.06
N ASP A 22 -24.32 17.45 -1.10
CA ASP A 22 -23.68 16.14 -1.01
C ASP A 22 -22.26 16.24 -0.41
N THR A 23 -21.52 17.27 -0.80
CA THR A 23 -20.16 17.58 -0.36
C THR A 23 -20.17 17.96 1.12
N LYS A 24 -21.11 18.82 1.53
CA LYS A 24 -21.33 19.18 2.94
C LYS A 24 -21.71 17.96 3.77
N GLN A 25 -22.64 17.13 3.29
CA GLN A 25 -23.07 15.92 3.99
C GLN A 25 -21.91 14.95 4.20
N ARG A 26 -21.13 14.68 3.15
CA ARG A 26 -19.97 13.79 3.23
C ARG A 26 -18.89 14.33 4.15
N ALA A 27 -18.62 15.64 4.11
CA ALA A 27 -17.68 16.28 5.03
C ALA A 27 -18.14 16.19 6.49
N ARG A 28 -19.42 16.45 6.79
CA ARG A 28 -19.97 16.28 8.15
C ARG A 28 -19.80 14.86 8.67
N GLN A 29 -20.13 13.87 7.84
CA GLN A 29 -19.93 12.46 8.20
C GLN A 29 -18.48 12.16 8.53
N ILE A 30 -17.52 12.64 7.72
CA ILE A 30 -16.09 12.44 8.00
C ILE A 30 -15.71 13.09 9.33
N LEU A 31 -16.00 14.39 9.50
CA LEU A 31 -15.65 15.16 10.69
C LEU A 31 -16.22 14.54 11.98
N GLN A 32 -17.42 13.97 11.95
CA GLN A 32 -18.04 13.29 13.10
C GLN A 32 -17.27 12.06 13.59
N HIS A 33 -16.51 11.40 12.71
CA HIS A 33 -15.72 10.23 13.08
C HIS A 33 -14.27 10.59 13.45
N LEU A 34 -13.85 11.85 13.24
CA LEU A 34 -12.52 12.31 13.63
C LEU A 34 -12.53 12.76 15.09
N GLN A 35 -11.48 12.41 15.83
CA GLN A 35 -11.30 12.87 17.20
C GLN A 35 -11.18 14.40 17.23
N GLY A 36 -11.99 15.05 18.07
CA GLY A 36 -12.06 16.51 18.14
C GLY A 36 -12.61 17.19 16.87
N GLY A 37 -13.22 16.43 15.94
CA GLY A 37 -13.81 16.98 14.73
C GLY A 37 -12.80 17.62 13.78
N SER A 38 -11.53 17.19 13.82
CA SER A 38 -10.44 17.81 13.06
C SER A 38 -9.57 16.78 12.35
N PRO A 39 -9.22 17.00 11.07
CA PRO A 39 -8.26 16.16 10.36
C PRO A 39 -6.84 16.29 10.91
N GLY A 40 -6.52 17.38 11.63
CA GLY A 40 -5.22 17.59 12.26
C GLY A 40 -5.03 16.83 13.57
N SER A 41 -6.09 16.23 14.12
CA SER A 41 -6.00 15.39 15.31
C SER A 41 -5.31 14.05 15.00
N TYR A 42 -4.78 13.41 16.04
CA TYR A 42 -4.26 12.05 15.94
C TYR A 42 -5.42 11.05 15.86
N ASN A 43 -5.93 10.84 14.65
CA ASN A 43 -7.15 10.09 14.36
C ASN A 43 -6.93 8.57 14.29
N LEU A 44 -6.16 8.01 15.23
CA LEU A 44 -5.70 6.61 15.16
C LEU A 44 -6.87 5.63 15.05
N GLU A 45 -7.86 5.71 15.95
CA GLU A 45 -9.02 4.82 15.95
C GLU A 45 -9.85 4.93 14.66
N TYR A 46 -10.01 6.14 14.13
CA TYR A 46 -10.71 6.34 12.86
C TYR A 46 -9.99 5.64 11.71
N VAL A 47 -8.67 5.75 11.67
CA VAL A 47 -7.82 5.16 10.63
C VAL A 47 -7.77 3.64 10.76
N THR A 48 -7.59 3.11 11.97
CA THR A 48 -7.42 1.67 12.21
C THR A 48 -8.75 0.91 12.22
N ASP A 49 -9.88 1.57 12.46
CA ASP A 49 -11.20 0.92 12.49
C ASP A 49 -12.08 1.34 11.30
N THR A 50 -12.46 2.61 11.23
CA THR A 50 -13.48 3.07 10.27
C THR A 50 -12.97 3.01 8.83
N VAL A 51 -11.74 3.45 8.58
CA VAL A 51 -11.14 3.37 7.24
C VAL A 51 -10.90 1.91 6.86
N ALA A 52 -10.31 1.11 7.75
CA ALA A 52 -10.07 -0.31 7.52
C ALA A 52 -11.36 -1.08 7.15
N LYS A 53 -12.47 -0.88 7.88
CA LYS A 53 -13.77 -1.50 7.57
C LYS A 53 -14.32 -1.09 6.20
N LYS A 54 -14.16 0.19 5.81
CA LYS A 54 -14.59 0.67 4.49
C LYS A 54 -13.77 0.04 3.37
N VAL A 55 -12.45 -0.09 3.57
CA VAL A 55 -11.56 -0.75 2.60
C VAL A 55 -11.88 -2.23 2.51
N ALA A 56 -12.07 -2.93 3.63
CA ALA A 56 -12.45 -4.35 3.66
C ALA A 56 -13.73 -4.61 2.86
N ARG A 57 -14.78 -3.81 3.08
CA ARG A 57 -16.04 -3.91 2.33
C ARG A 57 -15.85 -3.65 0.84
N TYR A 58 -14.98 -2.70 0.48
CA TYR A 58 -14.66 -2.44 -0.93
C TYR A 58 -13.92 -3.62 -1.57
N LEU A 59 -12.94 -4.20 -0.87
CA LEU A 59 -12.20 -5.37 -1.35
C LEU A 59 -13.12 -6.57 -1.55
N GLU A 60 -14.01 -6.84 -0.59
CA GLU A 60 -15.01 -7.91 -0.69
C GLU A 60 -15.93 -7.71 -1.91
N GLN A 61 -16.37 -6.48 -2.18
CA GLN A 61 -17.19 -6.17 -3.35
C GLN A 61 -16.40 -6.32 -4.67
N ARG A 62 -15.14 -5.86 -4.69
CA ARG A 62 -14.24 -5.98 -5.85
C ARG A 62 -13.94 -7.43 -6.18
N ASP A 63 -13.75 -8.25 -5.15
CA ASP A 63 -13.32 -9.64 -5.25
C ASP A 63 -14.52 -10.62 -5.24
N ASN A 64 -15.69 -10.16 -5.71
CA ASN A 64 -16.88 -10.98 -5.92
C ASN A 64 -17.38 -11.73 -4.67
N GLY A 65 -17.29 -11.09 -3.50
CA GLY A 65 -17.79 -11.62 -2.22
C GLY A 65 -16.77 -12.43 -1.42
N ILE A 66 -15.49 -12.40 -1.79
CA ILE A 66 -14.43 -12.97 -0.95
C ILE A 66 -14.26 -12.10 0.30
N PRO A 67 -14.45 -12.66 1.53
CA PRO A 67 -14.34 -11.87 2.75
C PRO A 67 -12.95 -11.24 2.93
N SER A 68 -12.92 -9.97 3.31
CA SER A 68 -11.70 -9.25 3.69
C SER A 68 -11.76 -8.87 5.16
N ASP A 69 -10.76 -9.26 5.95
CA ASP A 69 -10.66 -8.88 7.37
C ASP A 69 -10.12 -7.44 7.50
N PRO A 70 -10.84 -6.50 8.15
CA PRO A 70 -10.32 -5.18 8.46
C PRO A 70 -9.02 -5.19 9.26
N HIS A 71 -8.76 -6.20 10.10
CA HIS A 71 -7.54 -6.31 10.89
C HIS A 71 -6.29 -6.61 10.05
N CYS A 72 -6.47 -7.06 8.81
CA CYS A 72 -5.38 -7.25 7.84
C CYS A 72 -5.08 -6.00 7.00
N ILE A 73 -5.76 -4.87 7.25
CA ILE A 73 -5.62 -3.64 6.48
C ILE A 73 -4.82 -2.62 7.29
N VAL A 74 -3.64 -2.26 6.78
CA VAL A 74 -2.77 -1.24 7.37
C VAL A 74 -2.72 -0.03 6.44
N PRO A 75 -3.42 1.07 6.77
CA PRO A 75 -3.27 2.33 6.05
C PRO A 75 -1.84 2.84 6.18
N CYS A 76 -1.20 3.15 5.06
CA CYS A 76 0.15 3.69 5.00
C CYS A 76 0.20 4.98 4.17
N SER A 77 1.33 5.69 4.21
CA SER A 77 1.50 6.94 3.45
C SER A 77 1.61 6.71 1.94
N GLY A 78 1.68 5.44 1.51
CA GLY A 78 1.72 5.03 0.11
C GLY A 78 3.12 5.01 -0.48
N THR A 79 4.18 5.10 0.33
CA THR A 79 5.55 4.95 -0.18
C THR A 79 5.93 3.48 -0.32
N ALA A 80 6.75 3.15 -1.32
CA ALA A 80 7.23 1.78 -1.51
C ALA A 80 8.06 1.29 -0.31
N SER A 81 8.76 2.18 0.40
CA SER A 81 9.49 1.85 1.62
C SER A 81 8.58 1.46 2.79
N ASP A 82 7.40 2.09 2.92
CA ASP A 82 6.42 1.72 3.95
C ASP A 82 5.94 0.28 3.74
N VAL A 83 5.71 -0.12 2.49
CA VAL A 83 5.29 -1.50 2.18
C VAL A 83 6.40 -2.49 2.50
N VAL A 84 7.64 -2.15 2.18
CA VAL A 84 8.78 -3.03 2.46
C VAL A 84 9.04 -3.14 3.96
N SER A 85 8.94 -2.05 4.72
CA SER A 85 9.21 -2.08 6.17
C SER A 85 8.27 -3.01 6.94
N LEU A 86 7.03 -3.23 6.46
CA LEU A 86 6.10 -4.21 7.03
C LEU A 86 6.63 -5.65 7.01
N VAL A 87 7.53 -5.98 6.08
CA VAL A 87 8.10 -7.32 5.95
C VAL A 87 9.52 -7.41 6.47
N VAL A 88 10.16 -6.30 6.85
CA VAL A 88 11.53 -6.32 7.39
C VAL A 88 11.51 -6.72 8.86
N ASP A 89 12.28 -7.76 9.20
CA ASP A 89 12.56 -8.13 10.58
C ASP A 89 13.93 -7.56 11.00
N GLU A 90 13.91 -6.48 11.78
CA GLU A 90 15.12 -5.82 12.27
C GLU A 90 15.89 -6.64 13.32
N ARG A 91 15.25 -7.66 13.93
CA ARG A 91 15.85 -8.51 14.96
C ARG A 91 16.45 -9.79 14.39
N ALA A 92 16.25 -10.05 13.10
CA ALA A 92 16.77 -11.23 12.43
C ALA A 92 18.30 -11.17 12.35
N ALA A 93 18.94 -12.35 12.52
CA ALA A 93 20.40 -12.47 12.40
C ALA A 93 20.93 -12.18 10.99
N GLN A 94 20.07 -12.30 9.97
CA GLN A 94 20.36 -11.89 8.60
C GLN A 94 19.29 -10.92 8.11
N PRO A 95 19.65 -9.96 7.24
CA PRO A 95 18.71 -8.99 6.72
C PRO A 95 17.62 -9.64 5.88
N THR A 96 16.46 -8.99 5.81
CA THR A 96 15.35 -9.44 4.94
C THR A 96 15.72 -9.19 3.47
N GLY A 97 15.48 -10.19 2.61
CA GLY A 97 15.65 -10.06 1.16
C GLY A 97 14.33 -9.75 0.47
N VAL A 98 14.32 -8.74 -0.39
CA VAL A 98 13.14 -8.32 -1.18
C VAL A 98 13.41 -8.56 -2.65
N LEU A 99 12.54 -9.32 -3.31
CA LEU A 99 12.66 -9.62 -4.74
C LEU A 99 12.32 -8.38 -5.58
N VAL A 100 13.21 -7.99 -6.49
CA VAL A 100 13.03 -6.83 -7.39
C VAL A 100 13.13 -7.27 -8.86
N PRO A 101 12.12 -7.00 -9.70
CA PRO A 101 12.17 -7.39 -11.11
C PRO A 101 13.25 -6.61 -11.87
N VAL A 102 13.91 -7.27 -12.80
CA VAL A 102 14.86 -6.66 -13.74
C VAL A 102 14.52 -7.10 -15.17
N PRO A 103 14.28 -6.16 -16.10
CA PRO A 103 14.22 -4.71 -15.89
C PRO A 103 12.99 -4.29 -15.08
N GLY A 104 13.08 -3.15 -14.38
CA GLY A 104 12.00 -2.64 -13.54
C GLY A 104 12.31 -1.25 -12.97
N PRO A 105 11.34 -0.61 -12.27
CA PRO A 105 11.54 0.70 -11.68
C PRO A 105 12.70 0.69 -10.65
N PRO A 106 13.72 1.55 -10.80
CA PRO A 106 14.83 1.65 -9.83
C PRO A 106 14.37 1.96 -8.41
N LEU A 107 13.18 2.57 -8.27
CA LEU A 107 12.56 2.91 -7.00
C LEU A 107 12.38 1.69 -6.08
N HIS A 108 12.12 0.50 -6.59
CA HIS A 108 11.91 -0.69 -5.75
C HIS A 108 13.20 -1.13 -5.05
N ALA A 109 14.34 -1.06 -5.73
CA ALA A 109 15.64 -1.35 -5.13
C ALA A 109 16.01 -0.30 -4.08
N ALA A 110 15.77 0.98 -4.37
CA ALA A 110 16.00 2.08 -3.43
C ALA A 110 15.09 1.96 -2.19
N ALA A 111 13.81 1.64 -2.38
CA ALA A 111 12.85 1.43 -1.29
C ALA A 111 13.25 0.28 -0.37
N ALA A 112 13.78 -0.83 -0.93
CA ALA A 112 14.31 -1.92 -0.14
C ALA A 112 15.49 -1.47 0.73
N GLY A 113 16.43 -0.72 0.16
CA GLY A 113 17.56 -0.16 0.93
C GLY A 113 17.11 0.80 2.03
N LEU A 114 16.15 1.68 1.75
CA LEU A 114 15.59 2.62 2.74
C LEU A 114 14.89 1.90 3.90
N ALA A 115 14.27 0.76 3.63
CA ALA A 115 13.62 -0.07 4.65
C ALA A 115 14.58 -1.02 5.39
N GLY A 116 15.90 -0.97 5.13
CA GLY A 116 16.88 -1.86 5.76
C GLY A 116 16.88 -3.29 5.19
N ALA A 117 16.29 -3.51 4.01
CA ALA A 117 16.27 -4.78 3.30
C ALA A 117 17.37 -4.87 2.23
N VAL A 118 17.69 -6.10 1.83
CA VAL A 118 18.56 -6.39 0.69
C VAL A 118 17.71 -6.59 -0.56
N ALA A 119 17.91 -5.74 -1.56
CA ALA A 119 17.30 -5.95 -2.88
C ALA A 119 17.90 -7.20 -3.55
N VAL A 120 17.03 -8.09 -4.00
CA VAL A 120 17.36 -9.35 -4.68
C VAL A 120 16.81 -9.29 -6.10
N PRO A 121 17.63 -8.88 -7.09
CA PRO A 121 17.17 -8.76 -8.47
C PRO A 121 16.84 -10.13 -9.06
N TYR A 122 15.71 -10.24 -9.77
CA TYR A 122 15.36 -11.42 -10.56
C TYR A 122 15.05 -11.03 -12.01
N PRO A 123 15.51 -11.81 -13.00
CA PRO A 123 15.31 -11.48 -14.40
C PRO A 123 13.86 -11.79 -14.83
N LEU A 124 13.29 -10.88 -15.61
CA LEU A 124 12.06 -11.11 -16.36
C LEU A 124 12.39 -11.62 -17.76
N ALA A 125 11.62 -12.58 -18.27
CA ALA A 125 11.83 -13.15 -19.59
C ALA A 125 11.09 -12.33 -20.66
N GLU A 126 11.83 -11.51 -21.42
CA GLU A 126 11.28 -10.68 -22.50
C GLU A 126 10.53 -11.51 -23.55
N GLU A 127 11.10 -12.64 -23.96
CA GLU A 127 10.52 -13.58 -24.94
C GLU A 127 9.16 -14.17 -24.50
N GLN A 128 8.84 -14.10 -23.21
CA GLN A 128 7.58 -14.59 -22.62
C GLN A 128 6.67 -13.44 -22.17
N GLY A 129 6.87 -12.23 -22.69
CA GLY A 129 6.09 -11.06 -22.33
C GLY A 129 6.41 -10.54 -20.92
N TRP A 130 7.69 -10.53 -20.54
CA TRP A 130 8.18 -10.12 -19.22
C TRP A 130 7.66 -10.99 -18.08
N ALA A 131 7.42 -12.27 -18.34
CA ALA A 131 6.98 -13.22 -17.33
C ALA A 131 8.10 -13.57 -16.34
N VAL A 132 7.69 -13.99 -15.14
CA VAL A 132 8.62 -14.51 -14.12
C VAL A 132 9.06 -15.92 -14.50
N ALA A 133 10.33 -16.09 -14.86
CA ALA A 133 10.90 -17.40 -15.12
C ALA A 133 11.11 -18.16 -13.79
N GLY A 134 10.24 -19.11 -13.47
CA GLY A 134 10.25 -19.82 -12.17
C GLY A 134 11.57 -20.52 -11.84
N GLU A 135 12.29 -21.04 -12.84
CA GLU A 135 13.63 -21.63 -12.63
C GLU A 135 14.68 -20.59 -12.27
N ALA A 136 14.72 -19.47 -13.00
CA ALA A 136 15.61 -18.36 -12.70
C ALA A 136 15.31 -17.77 -11.31
N LEU A 137 14.03 -17.66 -10.94
CA LEU A 137 13.63 -17.21 -9.61
C LEU A 137 14.13 -18.15 -8.51
N ARG A 138 14.01 -19.48 -8.70
CA ARG A 138 14.55 -20.47 -7.75
C ARG A 138 16.08 -20.36 -7.62
N GLN A 139 16.80 -20.13 -8.72
CA GLN A 139 18.24 -19.90 -8.72
C GLN A 139 18.60 -18.67 -7.87
N VAL A 140 17.92 -17.54 -8.14
CA VAL A 140 18.11 -16.26 -7.44
C VAL A 140 17.84 -16.43 -5.94
N LEU A 141 16.76 -17.11 -5.57
CA LEU A 141 16.43 -17.39 -4.17
C LEU A 141 17.49 -18.23 -3.46
N ARG A 142 18.04 -19.27 -4.13
CA ARG A 142 19.13 -20.08 -3.56
C ARG A 142 20.39 -19.27 -3.29
N GLN A 143 20.77 -18.40 -4.23
CA GLN A 143 21.93 -17.52 -4.07
C GLN A 143 21.71 -16.46 -2.99
N ALA A 144 20.49 -15.92 -2.91
CA ALA A 144 20.13 -14.90 -1.92
C ALA A 144 20.18 -15.43 -0.48
N ARG A 145 19.84 -16.71 -0.24
CA ARG A 145 19.88 -17.35 1.08
C ARG A 145 21.25 -17.37 1.75
N VAL A 146 22.33 -17.11 1.01
CA VAL A 146 23.69 -16.98 1.57
C VAL A 146 23.89 -15.63 2.26
N ARG A 147 23.15 -14.60 1.84
CA ARG A 147 23.34 -13.19 2.25
C ARG A 147 22.14 -12.55 2.95
N CYS A 148 20.95 -13.10 2.77
CA CYS A 148 19.72 -12.58 3.35
C CYS A 148 18.65 -13.68 3.48
N HIS A 149 17.58 -13.39 4.21
CA HIS A 149 16.37 -14.21 4.23
C HIS A 149 15.34 -13.67 3.22
N PRO A 150 15.27 -14.21 1.99
CA PRO A 150 14.31 -13.73 1.00
C PRO A 150 12.88 -14.03 1.44
N LYS A 151 12.06 -12.99 1.57
CA LYS A 151 10.61 -13.12 1.74
C LYS A 151 9.93 -13.01 0.36
N PRO A 152 8.95 -13.87 0.04
CA PRO A 152 8.22 -13.75 -1.20
C PRO A 152 7.45 -12.42 -1.20
N ALA A 153 7.78 -11.53 -2.14
CA ALA A 153 6.96 -10.39 -2.48
C ALA A 153 5.99 -10.85 -3.57
N GLU A 154 4.80 -11.32 -3.18
CA GLU A 154 3.77 -11.70 -4.14
C GLU A 154 3.20 -10.43 -4.79
N HIS A 155 3.72 -10.05 -5.96
CA HIS A 155 3.07 -9.08 -6.83
C HIS A 155 2.03 -9.83 -7.69
N GLY A 156 0.85 -10.06 -7.12
CA GLY A 156 -0.34 -10.45 -7.87
C GLY A 156 -0.92 -9.24 -8.60
N GLY A 157 -0.40 -8.95 -9.79
CA GLY A 157 -0.90 -7.85 -10.62
C GLY A 157 -0.36 -7.91 -12.04
N HIS A 158 -1.07 -8.62 -12.91
CA HIS A 158 -0.92 -8.46 -14.35
C HIS A 158 -1.26 -7.00 -14.69
N HIS A 159 -0.24 -6.17 -14.93
CA HIS A 159 -0.42 -4.88 -15.56
C HIS A 159 -0.12 -5.06 -17.05
N PRO A 160 -1.13 -5.03 -17.95
CA PRO A 160 -0.85 -5.02 -19.38
C PRO A 160 -0.23 -3.66 -19.71
N ALA A 161 1.05 -3.65 -20.07
CA ALA A 161 1.66 -2.50 -20.72
C ALA A 161 0.97 -2.35 -22.09
N GLY A 162 0.04 -1.40 -22.18
CA GLY A 162 -0.55 -0.96 -23.44
C GLY A 162 0.51 -0.28 -24.31
N GLY A 163 0.45 -0.57 -25.61
CA GLY A 163 1.26 0.07 -26.65
C GLY A 163 0.73 1.43 -27.10
#